data_AF-A0A8P0SZK6-F1
#
_entry.id   AF-A0A8P0SZK6-F1
#
_cell.length_a   1.000
_cell.length_b   1.000
_cell.length_c   1.000
_cell.angle_alpha   90.00
_cell.angle_beta   90.00
_cell.angle_gamma   90.00
#
_symmetry.space_group_name_H-M   'P 1'
#
loop_
_entity.id
_entity.type
_entity.pdbx_description
1 polymer ?
#
loop_
_entity_poly.entity_id
_entity_poly.type
_entity_poly.pdbx_seq_one_letter_code
_entity_poly.pdbx_strand_id
1 'polypeptide(L)'
;ASTTAPSVFPLAPSCGSTSGSTVALACLVSGYFPEPVTVSWNSGSLTSGVHTFPSVLQSSGLYSLSSMVTVPSSRWPSETFTCNVVHPASNTKVDKPVFNECRFPEPLGGPSVLIFPPKPKDILRITRTPEVTCVVLDLGREDPEVQISWFVDGKEQFNGTYRVVSVLPIEHQDWLTGKEFKCRVNHIDLPSPIERTISKARGGQQGRGPSVYVLPPSPKELSSSDTVSITCLIKDFYPPDIDVEWQSNGQQEPERKHRMTPPQLDEDGSYFLYSKLSVDKSRWQQGDPFTCAVMHEALQNHYTDLSLSHSPGK
;
A
#
# COMPACT_ATOMS: atom_id res chain seq x y z
N ALA A 1 1.27 -23.17 32.11
CA ALA A 1 1.67 -22.57 30.82
C ALA A 1 2.51 -23.59 30.06
N SER A 2 2.33 -23.68 28.74
CA SER A 2 3.10 -24.61 27.89
C SER A 2 4.50 -24.06 27.67
N THR A 3 5.50 -24.94 27.66
CA THR A 3 6.87 -24.58 27.29
C THR A 3 6.90 -23.97 25.88
N THR A 4 7.58 -22.84 25.71
CA THR A 4 7.70 -22.10 24.45
C THR A 4 9.16 -21.75 24.20
N ALA A 5 9.64 -22.02 22.98
CA ALA A 5 11.02 -21.75 22.57
C ALA A 5 11.26 -20.27 22.26
N PRO A 6 12.45 -19.71 22.55
CA PRO A 6 12.77 -18.33 22.27
C PRO A 6 12.92 -18.03 20.77
N SER A 7 12.51 -16.82 20.38
CA SER A 7 12.91 -16.17 19.13
C SER A 7 14.08 -15.21 19.37
N VAL A 8 15.10 -15.26 18.52
CA VAL A 8 16.36 -14.52 18.70
C VAL A 8 16.56 -13.53 17.55
N PHE A 9 16.77 -12.26 17.90
CA PHE A 9 16.92 -11.14 16.98
C PHE A 9 18.26 -10.42 17.22
N PRO A 10 19.24 -10.53 16.31
CA PRO A 10 20.48 -9.77 16.39
C PRO A 10 20.23 -8.29 16.03
N LEU A 11 20.88 -7.38 16.75
CA LEU A 11 20.76 -5.93 16.61
C LEU A 11 22.14 -5.33 16.32
N ALA A 12 22.26 -4.67 15.17
CA ALA A 12 23.46 -3.95 14.75
C ALA A 12 23.42 -2.47 15.21
N PRO A 13 24.58 -1.78 15.29
CA PRO A 13 24.64 -0.36 15.64
C PRO A 13 23.95 0.53 14.61
N SER A 14 23.39 1.66 15.03
CA SER A 14 22.79 2.67 14.14
C SER A 14 23.83 3.45 13.31
N CYS A 15 23.59 3.63 12.02
CA CYS A 15 24.36 4.57 11.19
C CYS A 15 24.19 6.01 11.68
N GLY A 16 25.28 6.66 12.11
CA GLY A 16 25.31 8.06 12.54
C GLY A 16 25.85 8.28 13.96
N SER A 17 25.98 7.22 14.76
CA SER A 17 26.55 7.28 16.12
C SER A 17 28.00 6.78 16.22
N THR A 18 28.60 6.36 15.10
CA THR A 18 29.97 5.84 15.00
C THR A 18 31.05 6.93 14.86
N SER A 19 30.88 8.05 15.57
CA SER A 19 31.97 8.99 15.86
C SER A 19 32.77 8.58 17.10
N GLY A 20 32.36 7.50 17.80
CA GLY A 20 33.05 6.91 18.94
C GLY A 20 34.02 5.77 18.60
N SER A 21 34.99 5.50 19.49
CA SER A 21 35.99 4.43 19.37
C SER A 21 35.43 3.00 19.55
N THR A 22 34.16 2.87 19.91
CA THR A 22 33.49 1.59 20.19
C THR A 22 32.08 1.56 19.61
N VAL A 23 31.57 0.36 19.34
CA VAL A 23 30.20 0.08 18.90
C VAL A 23 29.55 -0.94 19.82
N ALA A 24 28.24 -0.80 20.03
CA ALA A 24 27.45 -1.74 20.81
C ALA A 24 26.62 -2.63 19.88
N LEU A 25 26.83 -3.94 19.99
CA LEU A 25 26.05 -4.97 19.33
C LEU A 25 25.06 -5.53 20.34
N ALA A 26 23.86 -5.91 19.92
CA ALA A 26 22.90 -6.49 20.84
C ALA A 26 22.15 -7.69 20.26
N CYS A 27 21.47 -8.41 21.13
CA CYS A 27 20.72 -9.61 20.84
C CYS A 27 19.48 -9.63 21.72
N LEU A 28 18.30 -9.54 21.10
CA LEU A 28 17.02 -9.63 21.78
C LEU A 28 16.52 -11.08 21.72
N VAL A 29 16.16 -11.62 22.88
CA VAL A 29 15.59 -12.96 23.01
C VAL A 29 14.18 -12.83 23.56
N SER A 30 13.17 -13.18 22.77
CA SER A 30 11.76 -12.91 23.08
C SER A 30 10.88 -14.14 22.94
N GLY A 31 9.80 -14.18 23.71
CA GLY A 31 8.70 -15.13 23.54
C GLY A 31 8.96 -16.52 24.12
N TYR A 32 9.80 -16.65 25.15
CA TYR A 32 10.10 -17.95 25.76
C TYR A 32 9.38 -18.15 27.10
N PHE A 33 9.20 -19.42 27.46
CA PHE A 33 8.72 -19.83 28.78
C PHE A 33 9.13 -21.28 29.04
N PRO A 34 9.54 -21.65 30.28
CA PRO A 34 9.80 -20.82 31.46
C PRO A 34 11.20 -20.18 31.43
N GLU A 35 11.61 -19.50 32.51
CA GLU A 35 13.01 -19.14 32.73
C GLU A 35 13.83 -20.34 33.25
N PRO A 36 15.17 -20.40 33.06
CA PRO A 36 16.05 -19.37 32.49
C PRO A 36 16.43 -19.60 31.02
N VAL A 37 16.85 -18.51 30.35
CA VAL A 37 17.57 -18.54 29.07
C VAL A 37 18.99 -18.01 29.28
N THR A 38 19.97 -18.69 28.69
CA THR A 38 21.37 -18.27 28.71
C THR A 38 21.76 -17.66 27.38
N VAL A 39 22.38 -16.47 27.41
CA VAL A 39 22.95 -15.81 26.23
C VAL A 39 24.46 -15.68 26.40
N SER A 40 25.22 -16.13 25.40
CA SER A 40 26.67 -15.93 25.31
C SER A 40 27.05 -15.37 23.94
N TRP A 41 28.26 -14.79 23.86
CA TRP A 41 28.78 -14.21 22.62
C TRP A 41 30.01 -14.99 22.13
N ASN A 42 30.07 -15.27 20.83
CA ASN A 42 31.11 -16.08 20.16
C ASN A 42 31.42 -17.38 20.92
N SER A 43 30.38 -18.14 21.23
CA SER A 43 30.39 -19.40 21.99
C SER A 43 31.04 -19.27 23.37
N GLY A 44 30.93 -18.10 23.99
CA GLY A 44 31.51 -17.79 25.30
C GLY A 44 32.96 -17.30 25.25
N SER A 45 33.57 -17.17 24.07
CA SER A 45 34.91 -16.60 23.94
C SER A 45 34.96 -15.08 24.15
N LEU A 46 33.83 -14.39 23.93
CA LEU A 46 33.71 -12.96 24.12
C LEU A 46 32.98 -12.66 25.43
N THR A 47 33.72 -12.18 26.43
CA THR A 47 33.20 -11.88 27.78
C THR A 47 33.39 -10.42 28.20
N SER A 48 34.34 -9.71 27.58
CA SER A 48 34.60 -8.29 27.84
C SER A 48 33.53 -7.41 27.18
N GLY A 49 33.00 -6.43 27.92
CA GLY A 49 31.98 -5.50 27.44
C GLY A 49 30.60 -6.12 27.24
N VAL A 50 30.39 -7.38 27.68
CA VAL A 50 29.10 -8.07 27.61
C VAL A 50 28.21 -7.67 28.79
N HIS A 51 26.99 -7.23 28.49
CA HIS A 51 25.96 -6.91 29.47
C HIS A 51 24.65 -7.60 29.07
N THR A 52 24.22 -8.56 29.88
CA THR A 52 22.91 -9.21 29.72
C THR A 52 21.92 -8.61 30.71
N PHE A 53 20.84 -8.02 30.19
CA PHE A 53 19.78 -7.44 30.99
C PHE A 53 18.86 -8.53 31.54
N PRO A 54 18.25 -8.30 32.72
CA PRO A 54 17.27 -9.22 33.28
C PRO A 54 16.09 -9.46 32.33
N SER A 55 15.50 -10.63 32.46
CA SER A 55 14.26 -11.03 31.81
C SER A 55 13.06 -10.25 32.34
N VAL A 56 12.13 -9.97 31.44
CA VAL A 56 10.87 -9.27 31.72
C VAL A 56 9.72 -10.13 31.25
N LEU A 57 8.72 -10.33 32.13
CA LEU A 57 7.47 -10.99 31.78
C LEU A 57 6.56 -10.02 31.01
N GLN A 58 6.19 -10.39 29.79
CA GLN A 58 5.29 -9.59 28.97
C GLN A 58 3.82 -9.87 29.29
N SER A 59 2.92 -8.98 28.86
CA SER A 59 1.46 -9.15 29.00
C SER A 59 0.92 -10.41 28.32
N SER A 60 1.66 -10.97 27.35
CA SER A 60 1.39 -12.25 26.71
C SER A 60 1.62 -13.47 27.61
N GLY A 61 2.21 -13.29 28.79
CA GLY A 61 2.61 -14.37 29.70
C GLY A 61 3.93 -15.06 29.32
N LEU A 62 4.70 -14.49 28.37
CA LEU A 62 6.00 -14.99 27.93
C LEU A 62 7.13 -14.02 28.33
N TYR A 63 8.34 -14.55 28.49
CA TYR A 63 9.52 -13.77 28.88
C TYR A 63 10.28 -13.21 27.68
N SER A 64 10.98 -12.11 27.90
CA SER A 64 11.95 -11.53 26.96
C SER A 64 13.15 -10.96 27.72
N LEU A 65 14.35 -11.05 27.16
CA LEU A 65 15.56 -10.42 27.67
C LEU A 65 16.43 -9.91 26.52
N SER A 66 17.38 -9.04 26.82
CA SER A 66 18.37 -8.59 25.84
C SER A 66 19.80 -8.73 26.37
N SER A 67 20.74 -9.01 25.49
CA SER A 67 22.18 -8.98 25.79
C SER A 67 22.87 -8.04 24.82
N MET A 68 23.83 -7.26 25.29
CA MET A 68 24.66 -6.40 24.46
C MET A 68 26.14 -6.70 24.67
N VAL A 69 26.96 -6.39 23.67
CA VAL A 69 28.42 -6.42 23.75
C VAL A 69 29.02 -5.17 23.11
N THR A 70 29.92 -4.51 23.83
CA THR A 70 30.65 -3.34 23.33
C THR A 70 32.01 -3.76 22.77
N VAL A 71 32.26 -3.47 21.50
CA VAL A 71 33.50 -3.84 20.80
C VAL A 71 34.16 -2.62 20.13
N PRO A 72 35.48 -2.63 19.90
CA PRO A 72 36.14 -1.57 19.14
C PRO A 72 35.55 -1.43 17.74
N SER A 73 35.31 -0.19 17.30
CA SER A 73 34.69 0.08 15.99
C SER A 73 35.53 -0.44 14.81
N SER A 74 36.84 -0.62 14.99
CA SER A 74 37.75 -1.20 13.98
C SER A 74 37.57 -2.70 13.75
N ARG A 75 37.06 -3.44 14.74
CA ARG A 75 36.89 -4.91 14.66
C ARG A 75 35.56 -5.30 14.05
N TRP A 76 34.57 -4.42 14.16
CA TRP A 76 33.21 -4.68 13.71
C TRP A 76 33.04 -5.01 12.22
N PRO A 77 33.67 -4.27 11.28
CA PRO A 77 33.47 -4.53 9.85
C PRO A 77 34.09 -5.85 9.37
N SER A 78 35.13 -6.33 10.06
CA SER A 78 35.98 -7.45 9.64
C SER A 78 35.75 -8.73 10.43
N GLU A 79 35.23 -8.65 11.67
CA GLU A 79 34.98 -9.80 12.53
C GLU A 79 33.49 -10.15 12.60
N THR A 80 33.19 -11.45 12.70
CA THR A 80 31.83 -11.94 12.91
C THR A 80 31.54 -12.09 14.39
N PHE A 81 30.54 -11.36 14.87
CA PHE A 81 30.03 -11.48 16.23
C PHE A 81 28.74 -12.29 16.22
N THR A 82 28.66 -13.33 17.05
CA THR A 82 27.54 -14.28 17.10
C THR A 82 26.96 -14.30 18.49
N CYS A 83 25.64 -14.13 18.59
CA CYS A 83 24.87 -14.34 19.80
C CYS A 83 24.41 -15.79 19.86
N ASN A 84 24.78 -16.51 20.92
CA ASN A 84 24.45 -17.91 21.16
C ASN A 84 23.45 -18.00 22.31
N VAL A 85 22.27 -18.54 22.03
CA VAL A 85 21.15 -18.60 22.97
C VAL A 85 20.81 -20.05 23.28
N VAL A 86 20.75 -20.39 24.56
CA VAL A 86 20.39 -21.73 25.04
C VAL A 86 19.19 -21.62 25.97
N HIS A 87 18.12 -22.32 25.63
CA HIS A 87 16.94 -22.47 26.46
C HIS A 87 16.74 -23.95 26.84
N PRO A 88 17.14 -24.36 28.06
CA PRO A 88 17.11 -25.75 28.49
C PRO A 88 15.71 -26.37 28.46
N ALA A 89 14.69 -25.60 28.86
CA ALA A 89 13.33 -26.12 29.02
C ALA A 89 12.69 -26.54 27.68
N SER A 90 12.99 -25.84 26.58
CA SER A 90 12.55 -26.23 25.22
C SER A 90 13.63 -26.96 24.42
N ASN A 91 14.77 -27.28 25.05
CA ASN A 91 15.97 -27.84 24.40
C ASN A 91 16.41 -27.05 23.14
N THR A 92 16.23 -25.73 23.16
CA THR A 92 16.50 -24.86 22.01
C THR A 92 17.89 -24.27 22.10
N LYS A 93 18.64 -24.34 21.00
CA LYS A 93 19.95 -23.71 20.81
C LYS A 93 19.90 -22.90 19.52
N VAL A 94 20.23 -21.61 19.60
CA VAL A 94 20.16 -20.69 18.46
C VAL A 94 21.41 -19.85 18.41
N ASP A 95 22.11 -19.89 17.28
CA ASP A 95 23.27 -19.07 17.00
C ASP A 95 22.90 -18.04 15.92
N LYS A 96 23.04 -16.75 16.23
CA LYS A 96 22.70 -15.65 15.33
C LYS A 96 23.90 -14.71 15.14
N PRO A 97 24.50 -14.64 13.94
CA PRO A 97 25.51 -13.64 13.64
C PRO A 97 24.86 -12.24 13.57
N VAL A 98 25.57 -11.24 14.06
CA VAL A 98 25.22 -9.83 13.89
C VAL A 98 25.88 -9.34 12.59
N PHE A 99 25.09 -8.72 11.73
CA PHE A 99 25.52 -8.26 10.40
C PHE A 99 26.57 -7.17 10.51
N ASN A 100 27.75 -7.35 9.92
CA ASN A 100 28.91 -6.45 9.96
C ASN A 100 28.73 -5.11 9.22
N GLU A 101 27.59 -4.90 8.58
CA GLU A 101 27.19 -3.62 8.00
C GLU A 101 26.28 -2.88 8.97
N CYS A 102 26.60 -1.61 9.23
CA CYS A 102 25.63 -0.74 9.87
C CYS A 102 24.45 -0.63 8.90
N ARG A 103 23.31 -1.22 9.27
CA ARG A 103 22.08 -0.86 8.59
C ARG A 103 21.90 0.63 8.84
N PHE A 104 21.74 1.40 7.78
CA PHE A 104 20.98 2.63 7.91
C PHE A 104 19.74 2.29 8.76
N PRO A 105 19.25 3.18 9.63
CA PRO A 105 17.82 3.14 9.84
C PRO A 105 17.26 3.26 8.42
N GLU A 106 16.84 2.12 7.86
CA GLU A 106 15.95 2.10 6.72
C GLU A 106 14.94 3.20 7.03
N PRO A 107 14.59 4.09 6.07
CA PRO A 107 13.33 4.80 6.24
C PRO A 107 12.33 3.72 6.66
N LEU A 108 11.63 3.94 7.78
CA LEU A 108 10.88 2.94 8.56
C LEU A 108 9.81 2.13 7.79
N GLY A 109 9.78 2.18 6.46
CA GLY A 109 9.08 1.26 5.57
C GLY A 109 10.05 0.40 4.78
N GLY A 110 10.15 -0.89 5.13
CA GLY A 110 10.61 -1.90 4.18
C GLY A 110 9.68 -2.00 2.96
N PRO A 111 9.96 -2.90 2.00
CA PRO A 111 9.22 -2.98 0.75
C PRO A 111 7.71 -3.11 0.99
N SER A 112 6.94 -2.16 0.49
CA SER A 112 5.49 -2.13 0.67
C SER A 112 4.80 -2.81 -0.51
N VAL A 113 4.01 -3.85 -0.23
CA VAL A 113 3.21 -4.55 -1.23
C VAL A 113 1.75 -4.12 -1.13
N LEU A 114 1.24 -3.56 -2.23
CA LEU A 114 -0.15 -3.18 -2.43
C LEU A 114 -0.77 -4.04 -3.53
N ILE A 115 -2.04 -4.40 -3.35
CA ILE A 115 -2.83 -5.10 -4.38
C ILE A 115 -4.09 -4.27 -4.66
N PHE A 116 -4.38 -4.04 -5.93
CA PHE A 116 -5.47 -3.19 -6.39
C PHE A 116 -6.52 -4.02 -7.13
N PRO A 117 -7.82 -3.70 -6.95
CA PRO A 117 -8.89 -4.36 -7.69
C PRO A 117 -8.85 -3.97 -9.17
N PRO A 118 -9.51 -4.73 -10.04
CA PRO A 118 -9.70 -4.29 -11.42
C PRO A 118 -10.54 -3.02 -11.46
N LYS A 119 -10.32 -2.21 -12.49
CA LYS A 119 -11.10 -0.99 -12.68
C LYS A 119 -12.57 -1.36 -12.94
N PRO A 120 -13.55 -0.65 -12.34
CA PRO A 120 -14.97 -0.96 -12.54
C PRO A 120 -15.35 -1.05 -14.02
N LYS A 121 -14.83 -0.15 -14.84
CA LYS A 121 -15.00 -0.13 -16.30
C LYS A 121 -14.64 -1.45 -17.00
N ASP A 122 -13.55 -2.08 -16.58
CA ASP A 122 -13.01 -3.27 -17.22
C ASP A 122 -13.75 -4.54 -16.74
N ILE A 123 -14.38 -4.48 -15.56
CA ILE A 123 -15.27 -5.52 -15.04
C ILE A 123 -16.68 -5.41 -15.65
N LEU A 124 -17.19 -4.20 -15.84
CA LEU A 124 -18.57 -3.99 -16.25
C LEU A 124 -18.76 -4.04 -17.78
N ARG A 125 -17.67 -4.03 -18.56
CA ARG A 125 -17.67 -4.18 -20.03
C ARG A 125 -17.07 -5.51 -20.45
N ILE A 126 -17.88 -6.36 -21.07
CA ILE A 126 -17.45 -7.67 -21.57
C ILE A 126 -16.37 -7.61 -22.66
N THR A 127 -16.26 -6.47 -23.37
CA THR A 127 -15.25 -6.24 -24.40
C THR A 127 -13.87 -5.91 -23.84
N ARG A 128 -13.78 -5.70 -22.52
CA ARG A 128 -12.54 -5.38 -21.82
C ARG A 128 -12.08 -6.55 -20.97
N THR A 129 -10.79 -6.55 -20.64
CA THR A 129 -10.19 -7.57 -19.79
C THR A 129 -9.91 -6.96 -18.42
N PRO A 130 -10.58 -7.41 -17.34
CA PRO A 130 -10.28 -6.94 -15.99
C PRO A 130 -8.92 -7.45 -15.53
N GLU A 131 -8.18 -6.62 -14.79
CA GLU A 131 -6.83 -6.91 -14.33
C GLU A 131 -6.66 -6.62 -12.84
N VAL A 132 -6.10 -7.57 -12.08
CA VAL A 132 -5.65 -7.32 -10.71
C VAL A 132 -4.21 -6.84 -10.76
N THR A 133 -3.91 -5.73 -10.08
CA THR A 133 -2.57 -5.14 -10.11
C THR A 133 -1.88 -5.28 -8.75
N CYS A 134 -0.69 -5.87 -8.73
CA CYS A 134 0.18 -5.91 -7.55
C CYS A 134 1.34 -4.93 -7.73
N VAL A 135 1.52 -4.02 -6.77
CA VAL A 135 2.57 -3.00 -6.79
C VAL A 135 3.47 -3.20 -5.58
N VAL A 136 4.77 -3.29 -5.84
CA VAL A 136 5.82 -3.32 -4.82
C VAL A 136 6.54 -1.98 -4.86
N LEU A 137 6.61 -1.33 -3.71
CA LEU A 137 7.28 -0.05 -3.48
C LEU A 137 8.47 -0.28 -2.55
N ASP A 138 9.38 0.70 -2.47
CA ASP A 138 10.44 0.73 -1.46
C ASP A 138 11.41 -0.47 -1.52
N LEU A 139 11.66 -0.98 -2.73
CA LEU A 139 12.71 -1.96 -2.98
C LEU A 139 14.07 -1.26 -2.93
N GLY A 140 14.97 -1.75 -2.08
CA GLY A 140 16.25 -1.11 -1.74
C GLY A 140 17.42 -1.44 -2.68
N ARG A 141 17.17 -1.98 -3.88
CA ARG A 141 18.24 -2.49 -4.73
C ARG A 141 18.84 -1.42 -5.64
N GLU A 142 20.13 -1.14 -5.46
CA GLU A 142 20.99 -0.45 -6.43
C GLU A 142 20.94 -1.14 -7.81
N ASP A 143 20.27 -0.53 -8.79
CA ASP A 143 20.46 -0.85 -10.21
C ASP A 143 21.54 0.09 -10.77
N PRO A 144 22.66 -0.42 -11.33
CA PRO A 144 23.77 0.41 -11.78
C PRO A 144 23.43 1.41 -12.90
N GLU A 145 22.24 1.37 -13.52
CA GLU A 145 21.86 2.27 -14.62
C GLU A 145 21.05 3.51 -14.21
N VAL A 146 20.54 3.61 -12.98
CA VAL A 146 19.75 4.79 -12.55
C VAL A 146 20.08 5.19 -11.10
N GLN A 147 20.93 6.19 -10.94
CA GLN A 147 21.22 6.84 -9.66
C GLN A 147 20.40 8.12 -9.53
N ILE A 148 19.43 8.15 -8.62
CA ILE A 148 18.68 9.37 -8.28
C ILE A 148 19.22 9.89 -6.95
N SER A 149 19.97 10.98 -7.00
CA SER A 149 20.41 11.71 -5.82
C SER A 149 19.65 13.02 -5.65
N TRP A 150 19.21 13.28 -4.43
CA TRP A 150 18.58 14.54 -4.02
C TRP A 150 19.63 15.39 -3.30
N PHE A 151 19.49 16.71 -3.32
CA PHE A 151 20.35 17.60 -2.53
C PHE A 151 19.49 18.44 -1.60
N VAL A 152 19.79 18.40 -0.30
CA VAL A 152 19.20 19.29 0.71
C VAL A 152 20.34 20.01 1.42
N ASP A 153 20.32 21.34 1.42
CA ASP A 153 21.39 22.20 1.96
C ASP A 153 22.80 21.86 1.46
N GLY A 154 22.91 21.49 0.17
CA GLY A 154 24.18 21.14 -0.47
C GLY A 154 24.75 19.77 -0.05
N LYS A 155 24.01 18.99 0.74
CA LYS A 155 24.34 17.60 1.07
C LYS A 155 23.54 16.66 0.19
N GLU A 156 24.24 15.69 -0.39
CA GLU A 156 23.62 14.62 -1.17
C GLU A 156 22.83 13.68 -0.25
N GLN A 157 21.59 13.42 -0.64
CA GLN A 157 20.62 12.59 0.05
C GLN A 157 20.12 11.52 -0.90
N PHE A 158 20.20 10.27 -0.48
CA PHE A 158 19.69 9.13 -1.25
C PHE A 158 18.21 8.88 -0.88
N ASN A 159 17.35 8.83 -1.90
CA ASN A 159 15.95 8.38 -1.78
C ASN A 159 15.50 7.66 -3.07
N GLY A 160 16.37 6.80 -3.62
CA GLY A 160 16.03 5.97 -4.77
C GLY A 160 15.31 4.71 -4.30
N THR A 161 13.98 4.64 -4.46
CA THR A 161 13.22 3.40 -4.26
C THR A 161 12.69 2.89 -5.60
N TYR A 162 12.79 1.57 -5.82
CA TYR A 162 12.30 0.94 -7.04
C TYR A 162 10.83 0.55 -6.90
N ARG A 163 10.08 0.73 -7.99
CA ARG A 163 8.69 0.32 -8.13
C ARG A 163 8.57 -0.83 -9.12
N VAL A 164 8.05 -1.96 -8.67
CA VAL A 164 7.70 -3.10 -9.54
C VAL A 164 6.18 -3.21 -9.62
N VAL A 165 5.66 -3.39 -10.83
CA VAL A 165 4.21 -3.55 -11.09
C VAL A 165 4.01 -4.87 -11.82
N SER A 166 3.20 -5.75 -11.23
CA SER A 166 2.74 -6.99 -11.86
C SER A 166 1.23 -6.90 -12.11
N VAL A 167 0.81 -7.21 -13.33
CA VAL A 167 -0.57 -7.13 -13.78
C VAL A 167 -1.05 -8.53 -14.15
N LEU A 168 -2.14 -8.98 -13.53
CA LEU A 168 -2.75 -10.27 -13.81
C LEU A 168 -4.11 -10.06 -14.49
N PRO A 169 -4.24 -10.37 -15.78
CA PRO A 169 -5.54 -10.45 -16.45
C PRO A 169 -6.37 -11.58 -15.85
N ILE A 170 -7.65 -11.32 -15.59
CA ILE A 170 -8.58 -12.26 -14.96
C ILE A 170 -9.89 -12.37 -15.75
N GLU A 171 -10.66 -13.42 -15.48
CA GLU A 171 -12.01 -13.56 -16.03
C GLU A 171 -13.03 -12.71 -15.24
N HIS A 172 -14.02 -12.15 -15.92
CA HIS A 172 -15.09 -11.36 -15.29
C HIS A 172 -15.81 -12.14 -14.18
N GLN A 173 -16.17 -13.40 -14.46
CA GLN A 173 -16.95 -14.23 -13.53
C GLN A 173 -16.17 -14.57 -12.26
N ASP A 174 -14.85 -14.77 -12.37
CA ASP A 174 -13.98 -15.05 -11.23
C ASP A 174 -14.03 -13.87 -10.22
N TRP A 175 -13.94 -12.63 -10.70
CA TRP A 175 -14.07 -11.46 -9.81
C TRP A 175 -15.48 -11.33 -9.24
N LEU A 176 -16.51 -11.42 -10.09
CA LEU A 176 -17.91 -11.20 -9.69
C LEU A 176 -18.42 -12.22 -8.68
N THR A 177 -17.90 -13.46 -8.72
CA THR A 177 -18.22 -14.53 -7.75
C THR A 177 -17.45 -14.42 -6.44
N GLY A 178 -16.53 -13.46 -6.33
CA GLY A 178 -15.73 -13.24 -5.12
C GLY A 178 -14.57 -14.21 -4.97
N LYS A 179 -14.01 -14.74 -6.08
CA LYS A 179 -12.77 -15.52 -6.05
C LYS A 179 -11.63 -14.70 -5.47
N GLU A 180 -10.76 -15.35 -4.71
CA GLU A 180 -9.62 -14.71 -4.06
C GLU A 180 -8.38 -14.75 -4.95
N PHE A 181 -7.75 -13.59 -5.12
CA PHE A 181 -6.50 -13.41 -5.85
C PHE A 181 -5.39 -13.06 -4.87
N LYS A 182 -4.29 -13.80 -4.91
CA LYS A 182 -3.16 -13.63 -3.98
C LYS A 182 -1.90 -13.23 -4.74
N CYS A 183 -1.34 -12.08 -4.37
CA CYS A 183 0.01 -11.66 -4.75
C CYS A 183 0.99 -12.08 -3.65
N ARG A 184 2.02 -12.85 -4.03
CA ARG A 184 3.12 -13.26 -3.14
C ARG A 184 4.43 -12.67 -3.67
N VAL A 185 5.08 -11.85 -2.86
CA VAL A 185 6.34 -11.20 -3.20
C VAL A 185 7.46 -11.83 -2.39
N ASN A 186 8.43 -12.40 -3.10
CA ASN A 186 9.68 -12.90 -2.53
C ASN A 186 10.80 -11.94 -2.95
N HIS A 187 11.52 -11.36 -1.99
CA HIS A 187 12.66 -10.48 -2.27
C HIS A 187 13.78 -10.75 -1.26
N ILE A 188 15.03 -10.52 -1.64
CA ILE A 188 16.19 -10.74 -0.76
C ILE A 188 16.18 -9.80 0.46
N ASP A 189 15.64 -8.59 0.31
CA ASP A 189 15.53 -7.58 1.37
C ASP A 189 14.35 -7.87 2.31
N LEU A 190 13.50 -8.85 2.00
CA LEU A 190 12.37 -9.25 2.82
C LEU A 190 12.76 -10.43 3.72
N PRO A 191 12.62 -10.31 5.06
CA PRO A 191 12.93 -11.42 5.97
C PRO A 191 12.00 -12.63 5.78
N SER A 192 10.80 -12.39 5.24
CA SER A 192 9.82 -13.40 4.84
C SER A 192 9.00 -12.90 3.65
N PRO A 193 8.45 -13.80 2.80
CA PRO A 193 7.55 -13.41 1.73
C PRO A 193 6.38 -12.55 2.23
N ILE A 194 6.06 -11.46 1.52
CA ILE A 194 4.86 -10.68 1.78
C ILE A 194 3.75 -11.20 0.88
N GLU A 195 2.62 -11.57 1.50
CA GLU A 195 1.41 -11.97 0.80
C GLU A 195 0.32 -10.91 0.97
N ARG A 196 -0.34 -10.56 -0.14
CA ARG A 196 -1.54 -9.73 -0.17
C ARG A 196 -2.62 -10.44 -0.95
N THR A 197 -3.83 -10.42 -0.42
CA THR A 197 -4.99 -11.05 -1.04
C THR A 197 -6.06 -10.01 -1.29
N ILE A 198 -6.75 -10.15 -2.42
CA ILE A 198 -7.90 -9.33 -2.78
C ILE A 198 -9.00 -10.20 -3.34
N SER A 199 -10.23 -9.83 -3.05
CA SER A 199 -11.44 -10.37 -3.66
C SER A 199 -12.48 -9.27 -3.70
N LYS A 200 -13.55 -9.49 -4.47
CA LYS A 200 -14.70 -8.60 -4.43
C LYS A 200 -15.23 -8.49 -3.00
N ALA A 201 -15.43 -7.27 -2.51
CA ALA A 201 -16.01 -7.04 -1.20
C ALA A 201 -17.41 -7.68 -1.14
N ARG A 202 -17.62 -8.58 -0.17
CA ARG A 202 -18.93 -9.21 0.03
C ARG A 202 -19.84 -8.22 0.75
N GLY A 203 -20.60 -7.45 -0.02
CA GLY A 203 -21.65 -6.60 0.53
C GLY A 203 -22.81 -7.46 1.03
N GLY A 204 -23.08 -7.44 2.34
CA GLY A 204 -24.27 -8.07 2.92
C GLY A 204 -25.58 -7.35 2.57
N GLN A 205 -25.49 -6.20 1.91
CA GLN A 205 -26.62 -5.39 1.45
C GLN A 205 -26.89 -5.63 -0.04
N GLN A 206 -28.17 -5.67 -0.40
CA GLN A 206 -28.62 -5.79 -1.79
C GLN A 206 -28.16 -4.57 -2.59
N GLY A 207 -27.57 -4.81 -3.77
CA GLY A 207 -27.10 -3.75 -4.66
C GLY A 207 -28.20 -2.75 -4.98
N ARG A 208 -27.87 -1.45 -4.95
CA ARG A 208 -28.76 -0.35 -5.31
C ARG A 208 -28.20 0.34 -6.55
N GLY A 209 -29.02 0.48 -7.59
CA GLY A 209 -28.63 1.17 -8.81
C GLY A 209 -28.62 2.69 -8.62
N PRO A 210 -27.70 3.43 -9.27
CA PRO A 210 -27.61 4.88 -9.17
C PRO A 210 -28.79 5.63 -9.79
N SER A 211 -29.19 6.71 -9.11
CA SER A 211 -29.94 7.83 -9.68
C SER A 211 -28.98 8.83 -10.32
N VAL A 212 -29.19 9.16 -11.60
CA VAL A 212 -28.30 10.04 -12.38
C VAL A 212 -29.00 11.36 -12.70
N TYR A 213 -28.32 12.47 -12.44
CA TYR A 213 -28.80 13.82 -12.74
C TYR A 213 -27.71 14.62 -13.45
N VAL A 214 -28.03 15.24 -14.58
CA VAL A 214 -27.10 16.11 -15.32
C VAL A 214 -27.53 17.55 -15.17
N LEU A 215 -26.61 18.39 -14.68
CA LEU A 215 -26.82 19.77 -14.31
C LEU A 215 -26.10 20.70 -15.31
N PRO A 216 -26.75 21.79 -15.75
CA PRO A 216 -26.15 22.74 -16.67
C PRO A 216 -25.04 23.56 -16.00
N PRO A 217 -24.21 24.26 -16.80
CA PRO A 217 -23.26 25.21 -16.27
C PRO A 217 -23.92 26.30 -15.43
N SER A 218 -23.19 26.80 -14.42
CA SER A 218 -23.71 27.88 -13.59
C SER A 218 -23.85 29.19 -14.40
N PRO A 219 -24.85 30.05 -14.11
CA PRO A 219 -25.00 31.33 -14.80
C PRO A 219 -23.76 32.23 -14.72
N LYS A 220 -23.06 32.18 -13.58
CA LYS A 220 -21.82 32.93 -13.37
C LYS A 220 -20.72 32.49 -14.36
N GLU A 221 -20.53 31.17 -14.49
CA GLU A 221 -19.54 30.60 -15.41
C GLU A 221 -19.88 30.92 -16.88
N LEU A 222 -21.16 30.88 -17.24
CA LEU A 222 -21.63 31.28 -18.56
C LEU A 222 -21.35 32.75 -18.89
N SER A 223 -21.30 33.65 -17.90
CA SER A 223 -21.00 35.06 -18.14
C SER A 223 -19.52 35.39 -18.16
N SER A 224 -18.68 34.65 -17.42
CA SER A 224 -17.29 35.05 -17.14
C SER A 224 -16.21 34.19 -17.79
N SER A 225 -16.57 33.10 -18.47
CA SER A 225 -15.60 32.14 -19.00
C SER A 225 -15.95 31.67 -20.42
N ASP A 226 -14.91 31.42 -21.22
CA ASP A 226 -15.03 30.76 -22.53
C ASP A 226 -15.13 29.23 -22.42
N THR A 227 -14.87 28.70 -21.23
CA THR A 227 -15.07 27.28 -20.89
C THR A 227 -16.14 27.16 -19.82
N VAL A 228 -17.01 26.17 -19.97
CA VAL A 228 -18.13 25.91 -19.08
C VAL A 228 -18.10 24.48 -18.59
N SER A 229 -18.78 24.21 -17.48
CA SER A 229 -18.78 22.90 -16.88
C SER A 229 -20.16 22.28 -16.76
N ILE A 230 -20.26 21.03 -17.20
CA ILE A 230 -21.47 20.22 -17.07
C ILE A 230 -21.21 19.23 -15.95
N THR A 231 -22.14 19.14 -15.01
CA THR A 231 -21.97 18.33 -13.80
C THR A 231 -22.97 17.17 -13.82
N CYS A 232 -22.49 15.95 -13.61
CA CYS A 232 -23.31 14.77 -13.39
C CYS A 232 -23.25 14.40 -11.91
N LEU A 233 -24.40 14.46 -11.24
CA LEU A 233 -24.60 13.96 -9.88
C LEU A 233 -25.13 12.53 -9.97
N ILE A 234 -24.41 11.62 -9.34
CA ILE A 234 -24.79 10.21 -9.25
C ILE A 234 -24.99 9.90 -7.76
N LYS A 235 -26.17 9.43 -7.36
CA LYS A 235 -26.51 9.16 -5.95
C LYS A 235 -27.36 7.89 -5.78
N ASP A 236 -27.59 7.48 -4.54
CA ASP A 236 -28.42 6.32 -4.15
C ASP A 236 -27.86 4.95 -4.57
N PHE A 237 -26.55 4.83 -4.86
CA PHE A 237 -25.96 3.58 -5.34
C PHE A 237 -25.19 2.80 -4.27
N TYR A 238 -25.14 1.49 -4.43
CA TYR A 238 -24.31 0.59 -3.61
C TYR A 238 -24.02 -0.69 -4.41
N PRO A 239 -22.78 -1.20 -4.46
CA PRO A 239 -21.55 -0.79 -3.74
C PRO A 239 -20.88 0.47 -4.31
N PRO A 240 -19.79 0.99 -3.71
CA PRO A 240 -19.11 2.21 -4.19
C PRO A 240 -18.38 2.08 -5.52
N ASP A 241 -18.14 0.85 -6.01
CA ASP A 241 -17.45 0.61 -7.29
C ASP A 241 -18.33 1.03 -8.48
N ILE A 242 -17.90 2.08 -9.18
CA ILE A 242 -18.65 2.71 -10.27
C ILE A 242 -17.68 3.35 -11.29
N ASP A 243 -18.08 3.41 -12.55
CA ASP A 243 -17.35 4.14 -13.60
C ASP A 243 -18.27 5.15 -14.29
N VAL A 244 -17.72 6.28 -14.72
CA VAL A 244 -18.45 7.35 -15.40
C VAL A 244 -17.67 7.80 -16.63
N GLU A 245 -18.31 7.79 -17.78
CA GLU A 245 -17.79 8.35 -19.02
C GLU A 245 -18.68 9.49 -19.50
N TRP A 246 -18.08 10.39 -20.28
CA TRP A 246 -18.81 11.44 -20.98
C TRP A 246 -18.79 11.19 -22.47
N GLN A 247 -19.91 11.47 -23.12
CA GLN A 247 -20.05 11.46 -24.56
C GLN A 247 -20.65 12.79 -25.02
N SER A 248 -20.27 13.22 -26.21
CA SER A 248 -20.85 14.37 -26.89
C SER A 248 -21.09 14.03 -28.34
N ASN A 249 -22.28 14.30 -28.88
CA ASN A 249 -22.62 13.98 -30.27
C ASN A 249 -22.32 12.50 -30.64
N GLY A 250 -22.51 11.57 -29.70
CA GLY A 250 -22.23 10.14 -29.86
C GLY A 250 -20.75 9.77 -29.86
N GLN A 251 -19.83 10.72 -29.65
CA GLN A 251 -18.40 10.47 -29.53
C GLN A 251 -17.94 10.57 -28.07
N GLN A 252 -17.03 9.69 -27.67
CA GLN A 252 -16.48 9.68 -26.32
C GLN A 252 -15.58 10.91 -26.08
N GLU A 253 -15.86 11.65 -24.99
CA GLU A 253 -15.01 12.76 -24.57
C GLU A 253 -13.75 12.24 -23.87
N PRO A 254 -12.59 12.88 -24.07
CA PRO A 254 -11.35 12.44 -23.46
C PRO A 254 -11.40 12.45 -21.93
N GLU A 255 -10.83 11.40 -21.31
CA GLU A 255 -10.78 11.26 -19.83
C GLU A 255 -10.15 12.46 -19.12
N ARG A 256 -9.17 13.12 -19.75
CA ARG A 256 -8.53 14.35 -19.21
C ARG A 256 -9.46 15.56 -19.04
N LYS A 257 -10.60 15.59 -19.75
CA LYS A 257 -11.54 16.71 -19.72
C LYS A 257 -12.58 16.60 -18.61
N HIS A 258 -12.72 15.43 -18.00
CA HIS A 258 -13.63 15.24 -16.89
C HIS A 258 -12.89 14.82 -15.63
N ARG A 259 -13.46 15.18 -14.47
CA ARG A 259 -12.95 14.76 -13.16
C ARG A 259 -14.10 14.25 -12.32
N MET A 260 -13.83 13.21 -11.55
CA MET A 260 -14.80 12.59 -10.65
C MET A 260 -14.32 12.73 -9.21
N THR A 261 -15.25 12.98 -8.29
CA THR A 261 -14.97 12.87 -6.85
C THR A 261 -14.95 11.41 -6.43
N PRO A 262 -14.20 11.03 -5.38
CA PRO A 262 -14.35 9.70 -4.78
C PRO A 262 -15.80 9.49 -4.29
N PRO A 263 -16.37 8.27 -4.39
CA PRO A 263 -17.67 7.95 -3.80
C PRO A 263 -17.70 8.31 -2.31
N GLN A 264 -18.70 9.08 -1.89
CA GLN A 264 -18.93 9.45 -0.49
C GLN A 264 -20.13 8.67 0.04
N LEU A 265 -20.04 8.17 1.28
CA LEU A 265 -21.13 7.46 1.95
C LEU A 265 -22.17 8.49 2.44
N ASP A 266 -23.43 8.25 2.12
CA ASP A 266 -24.58 9.04 2.55
C ASP A 266 -25.22 8.45 3.82
N GLU A 267 -26.08 9.22 4.49
CA GLU A 267 -26.73 8.83 5.75
C GLU A 267 -27.62 7.59 5.61
N ASP A 268 -28.16 7.34 4.41
CA ASP A 268 -29.02 6.20 4.09
C ASP A 268 -28.24 4.90 3.79
N GLY A 269 -26.91 4.95 3.89
CA GLY A 269 -25.98 3.85 3.59
C GLY A 269 -25.69 3.65 2.10
N SER A 270 -26.22 4.51 1.23
CA SER A 270 -25.85 4.55 -0.18
C SER A 270 -24.62 5.43 -0.40
N TYR A 271 -24.11 5.45 -1.64
CA TYR A 271 -23.03 6.33 -2.06
C TYR A 271 -23.53 7.38 -3.05
N PHE A 272 -22.82 8.51 -3.08
CA PHE A 272 -22.96 9.53 -4.11
C PHE A 272 -21.60 10.05 -4.57
N LEU A 273 -21.56 10.60 -5.79
CA LEU A 273 -20.39 11.28 -6.33
C LEU A 273 -20.80 12.33 -7.38
N TYR A 274 -19.83 13.17 -7.74
CA TYR A 274 -19.96 14.14 -8.83
C TYR A 274 -18.92 13.86 -9.91
N SER A 275 -19.34 13.93 -11.17
CA SER A 275 -18.45 14.01 -12.33
C SER A 275 -18.63 15.35 -13.03
N LYS A 276 -17.54 16.06 -13.31
CA LYS A 276 -17.54 17.38 -13.93
C LYS A 276 -16.81 17.31 -15.27
N LEU A 277 -17.50 17.64 -16.37
CA LEU A 277 -16.93 17.75 -17.71
C LEU A 277 -16.69 19.22 -18.07
N SER A 278 -15.47 19.57 -18.47
CA SER A 278 -15.14 20.90 -18.99
C SER A 278 -15.27 20.92 -20.52
N VAL A 279 -16.06 21.85 -21.04
CA VAL A 279 -16.32 22.02 -22.48
C VAL A 279 -16.21 23.48 -22.90
N ASP A 280 -16.02 23.72 -24.19
CA ASP A 280 -16.05 25.07 -24.73
C ASP A 280 -17.48 25.63 -24.67
N LYS A 281 -17.61 26.89 -24.25
CA LYS A 281 -18.89 27.58 -24.14
C LYS A 281 -19.65 27.60 -25.47
N SER A 282 -18.92 27.73 -26.58
CA SER A 282 -19.49 27.71 -27.94
C SER A 282 -20.23 26.40 -28.23
N ARG A 283 -19.67 25.26 -27.84
CA ARG A 283 -20.29 23.93 -28.02
C ARG A 283 -21.56 23.78 -27.20
N TRP A 284 -21.51 24.21 -25.94
CA TRP A 284 -22.70 24.26 -25.09
C TRP A 284 -23.80 25.14 -25.70
N GLN A 285 -23.46 26.35 -26.16
CA GLN A 285 -24.43 27.27 -26.76
C GLN A 285 -24.99 26.80 -28.11
N GLN A 286 -24.23 25.99 -28.86
CA GLN A 286 -24.69 25.34 -30.10
C GLN A 286 -25.76 24.27 -29.85
N GLY A 287 -25.97 23.85 -28.60
CA GLY A 287 -26.95 22.82 -28.25
C GLY A 287 -26.41 21.40 -28.41
N ASP A 288 -25.08 21.20 -28.39
CA ASP A 288 -24.48 19.87 -28.35
C ASP A 288 -25.09 19.05 -27.19
N PRO A 289 -25.64 17.85 -27.43
CA PRO A 289 -25.99 16.93 -26.36
C PRO A 289 -24.74 16.35 -25.69
N PHE A 290 -24.68 16.51 -24.36
CA PHE A 290 -23.68 15.91 -23.51
C PHE A 290 -24.31 14.83 -22.64
N THR A 291 -23.80 13.62 -22.78
CA THR A 291 -24.33 12.42 -22.12
C THR A 291 -23.37 11.98 -21.02
N CYS A 292 -23.89 11.87 -19.79
CA CYS A 292 -23.21 11.21 -18.69
C CYS A 292 -23.58 9.74 -18.71
N ALA A 293 -22.62 8.88 -19.06
CA ALA A 293 -22.77 7.43 -19.12
C ALA A 293 -22.19 6.81 -17.85
N VAL A 294 -23.03 6.13 -17.09
CA VAL A 294 -22.72 5.59 -15.76
C VAL A 294 -22.78 4.07 -15.81
N MET A 295 -21.76 3.44 -15.26
CA MET A 295 -21.62 1.99 -15.23
C MET A 295 -21.49 1.50 -13.80
N HIS A 296 -22.45 0.66 -13.40
CA HIS A 296 -22.57 0.17 -12.03
C HIS A 296 -23.17 -1.23 -12.00
N GLU A 297 -22.70 -2.08 -11.10
CA GLU A 297 -23.10 -3.50 -11.08
C GLU A 297 -24.58 -3.76 -10.74
N ALA A 298 -25.24 -2.82 -10.04
CA ALA A 298 -26.64 -2.96 -9.67
C ALA A 298 -27.61 -2.48 -10.77
N LEU A 299 -27.10 -1.97 -11.90
CA LEU A 299 -27.90 -1.58 -13.04
C LEU A 299 -28.22 -2.75 -13.96
N GLN A 300 -29.37 -2.68 -14.62
CA GLN A 300 -29.68 -3.57 -15.73
C GLN A 300 -28.63 -3.38 -16.85
N ASN A 301 -27.99 -4.46 -17.27
CA ASN A 301 -26.86 -4.45 -18.23
C ASN A 301 -25.64 -3.61 -17.76
N HIS A 302 -25.54 -3.33 -16.46
CA HIS A 302 -24.47 -2.57 -15.84
C HIS A 302 -24.28 -1.14 -16.36
N TYR A 303 -25.32 -0.54 -16.96
CA TYR A 303 -25.20 0.72 -17.67
C TYR A 303 -26.47 1.55 -17.61
N THR A 304 -26.33 2.86 -17.44
CA THR A 304 -27.38 3.87 -17.59
C THR A 304 -26.76 5.16 -18.10
N ASP A 305 -27.53 6.00 -18.80
CA ASP A 305 -27.03 7.30 -19.22
C ASP A 305 -28.13 8.36 -19.17
N LEU A 306 -27.70 9.60 -19.05
CA LEU A 306 -28.57 10.76 -19.11
C LEU A 306 -27.89 11.87 -19.91
N SER A 307 -28.63 12.44 -20.85
CA SER A 307 -28.15 13.53 -21.71
C SER A 307 -28.73 14.88 -21.28
N LEU A 308 -27.91 15.91 -21.40
CA LEU A 308 -28.33 17.31 -21.28
C LEU A 308 -27.81 18.09 -22.49
N SER A 309 -28.68 18.91 -23.06
CA SER A 309 -28.31 19.90 -24.08
C SER A 309 -28.83 21.27 -23.67
N HIS A 310 -28.23 22.32 -24.23
CA HIS A 310 -28.74 23.67 -24.05
C HIS A 310 -30.08 23.82 -24.79
N SER A 311 -31.17 24.00 -24.06
CA SER A 311 -32.46 24.40 -24.60
C SER A 311 -32.63 25.92 -24.42
N PRO A 312 -32.65 26.72 -25.51
CA PRO A 312 -32.98 28.13 -25.40
C PRO A 312 -34.48 28.25 -25.07
N GLY A 313 -34.80 28.45 -23.79
CA GLY A 313 -36.16 28.75 -23.34
C GLY A 313 -36.77 27.72 -22.38
N LYS A 314 -36.52 27.91 -21.08
CA LYS A 314 -37.51 27.75 -20.02
C LYS A 314 -37.16 28.66 -18.85
#